data_AF-A0A7J7GBK5-F1
#
_entry.id   AF-A0A7J7GBK5-F1
#
_cell.length_a   1.000
_cell.length_b   1.000
_cell.length_c   1.000
_cell.angle_alpha   90.00
_cell.angle_beta   90.00
_cell.angle_gamma   90.00
#
_symmetry.space_group_name_H-M   'P 1'
#
loop_
_entity.id
_entity.type
_entity.pdbx_description
1 polymer ?
#
loop_
_entity_poly.entity_id
_entity_poly.type
_entity_poly.pdbx_seq_one_letter_code
_entity_poly.pdbx_strand_id
1 'polypeptide(L)'
;MEQLPISILICSFDYIQINTCNGFYCDQFTPNSATKPKMWTENWTGWFLSFGGAVPYRPVEDIAFDVAQFFQRGGTFRNYYMYHGGTNFGRTTGGPFIATSYDYDAPIDEYGMIFSLYQ
;
A
#
# COMPACT_ATOMS: atom_id res chain seq x y z
N MET A 1 -6.40 -4.74 -13.63
CA MET A 1 -5.29 -3.82 -13.93
C MET A 1 -4.00 -4.59 -13.70
N GLU A 2 -3.10 -4.52 -14.66
CA GLU A 2 -1.88 -5.33 -14.77
C GLU A 2 -0.93 -5.04 -13.60
N GLN A 3 -0.53 -6.08 -12.86
CA GLN A 3 0.44 -6.00 -11.78
C GLN A 3 1.83 -5.77 -12.40
N LEU A 4 2.20 -4.52 -12.62
CA LEU A 4 3.57 -4.19 -13.00
C LEU A 4 4.46 -4.30 -11.75
N PRO A 5 5.51 -5.14 -11.76
CA PRO A 5 6.47 -5.20 -10.66
C PRO A 5 7.22 -3.86 -10.60
N ILE A 6 6.86 -3.00 -9.65
CA ILE A 6 7.56 -1.72 -9.48
C ILE A 6 8.91 -2.03 -8.82
N SER A 7 9.97 -1.52 -9.42
CA SER A 7 11.34 -1.74 -8.98
C SER A 7 11.83 -0.49 -8.26
N ILE A 8 11.62 -0.44 -6.94
CA ILE A 8 11.79 0.81 -6.17
C ILE A 8 13.12 0.86 -5.38
N LEU A 9 13.84 -0.26 -5.24
CA LEU A 9 15.18 -0.25 -4.62
C LEU A 9 16.28 -0.34 -5.68
N ILE A 10 16.84 0.82 -6.03
CA ILE A 10 17.96 0.98 -6.97
C ILE A 10 19.18 1.52 -6.22
N CYS A 11 20.24 0.72 -6.14
CA CYS A 11 21.60 1.21 -5.99
C CYS A 11 22.36 0.66 -7.21
N SER A 12 22.96 1.54 -8.01
CA SER A 12 23.42 1.35 -9.40
C SER A 12 23.96 -0.04 -9.79
N PHE A 13 23.61 -0.47 -11.02
CA PHE A 13 23.81 -1.76 -11.74
C PHE A 13 22.56 -2.66 -11.79
N ASP A 14 22.08 -2.99 -13.00
CA ASP A 14 20.84 -3.76 -13.27
C ASP A 14 20.73 -5.12 -12.56
N TYR A 15 21.86 -5.68 -12.09
CA TYR A 15 21.89 -6.90 -11.29
C TYR A 15 21.44 -6.72 -9.83
N ILE A 16 21.50 -5.50 -9.30
CA ILE A 16 21.22 -5.16 -7.88
C ILE A 16 19.73 -4.85 -7.65
N GLN A 17 18.97 -4.57 -8.69
CA GLN A 17 17.57 -4.14 -8.61
C GLN A 17 16.66 -5.18 -7.95
N ILE A 18 16.01 -4.81 -6.85
CA ILE A 18 15.00 -5.63 -6.18
C ILE A 18 13.62 -5.21 -6.71
N ASN A 19 12.93 -6.12 -7.39
CA ASN A 19 11.55 -5.91 -7.77
C ASN A 19 10.63 -6.17 -6.58
N THR A 20 9.56 -5.40 -6.49
CA THR A 20 8.63 -5.42 -5.36
C THR A 20 7.19 -5.56 -5.85
N CYS A 21 6.28 -5.82 -4.92
CA CYS A 21 4.86 -5.96 -5.19
C CYS A 21 4.05 -4.82 -4.55
N ASN A 22 3.00 -4.40 -5.25
CA ASN A 22 1.99 -3.45 -4.79
C ASN A 22 0.61 -4.05 -5.03
N GLY A 23 -0.33 -3.82 -4.13
CA GLY A 23 -1.69 -4.33 -4.25
C GLY A 23 -2.36 -4.59 -2.92
N PHE A 24 -3.58 -5.14 -2.98
CA PHE A 24 -4.28 -5.70 -1.82
C PHE A 24 -3.68 -7.03 -1.37
N TYR A 25 -3.12 -7.83 -2.29
CA TYR A 25 -2.54 -9.14 -1.99
C TYR A 25 -1.22 -9.33 -2.75
N CYS A 26 -0.16 -9.69 -2.02
CA CYS A 26 1.17 -9.98 -2.57
C CYS A 26 1.74 -11.32 -2.07
N ASP A 27 0.91 -12.18 -1.47
CA ASP A 27 1.31 -13.50 -0.95
C ASP A 27 1.83 -14.44 -2.05
N GLN A 28 1.39 -14.28 -3.29
CA GLN A 28 1.86 -15.07 -4.45
C GLN A 28 3.05 -14.44 -5.19
N PHE A 29 3.42 -13.20 -4.86
CA PHE A 29 4.53 -12.53 -5.54
C PHE A 29 5.84 -13.29 -5.30
N THR A 30 6.63 -13.42 -6.36
CA THR A 30 7.98 -13.98 -6.30
C THR A 30 8.96 -12.96 -6.89
N PRO A 31 10.08 -12.66 -6.21
CA PRO A 31 11.09 -11.76 -6.76
C PRO A 31 11.71 -12.35 -8.04
N ASN A 32 12.32 -11.48 -8.85
CA ASN A 32 12.95 -11.84 -10.12
C ASN A 32 14.23 -12.69 -9.97
N SER A 33 14.65 -12.99 -8.74
CA SER A 33 15.73 -13.92 -8.41
C SER A 33 15.48 -14.54 -7.04
N ALA A 34 15.82 -15.82 -6.88
CA ALA A 34 15.74 -16.53 -5.60
C ALA A 34 16.69 -15.97 -4.52
N THR A 35 17.71 -15.19 -4.92
CA THR A 35 18.64 -14.54 -3.99
C THR A 35 18.16 -13.19 -3.49
N LYS A 36 17.01 -12.70 -3.97
CA LYS A 36 16.46 -11.39 -3.59
C LYS A 36 15.30 -11.56 -2.61
N PRO A 37 15.13 -10.62 -1.66
CA PRO A 37 14.05 -10.69 -0.70
C PRO A 37 12.69 -10.46 -1.36
N LYS A 38 11.65 -11.11 -0.83
CA LYS A 38 10.26 -10.83 -1.17
C LYS A 38 9.77 -9.62 -0.39
N MET A 39 9.49 -8.52 -1.09
CA MET A 39 9.12 -7.24 -0.50
C MET A 39 7.79 -6.71 -1.07
N TRP A 40 6.96 -6.17 -0.18
CA TRP A 40 5.67 -5.57 -0.48
C TRP A 40 5.71 -4.08 -0.13
N THR A 41 5.79 -3.21 -1.14
CA THR A 41 6.02 -1.78 -0.97
C THR A 41 4.74 -0.97 -0.81
N GLU A 42 3.61 -1.45 -1.32
CA GLU A 42 2.30 -0.82 -1.11
C GLU A 42 1.24 -1.88 -0.79
N ASN A 43 1.06 -2.17 0.50
CA ASN A 43 -0.13 -2.87 0.98
C ASN A 43 -1.25 -1.85 1.12
N TRP A 44 -2.20 -1.89 0.18
CA TRP A 44 -3.26 -0.89 0.11
C TRP A 44 -4.26 -1.04 1.26
N THR A 45 -4.22 -0.13 2.23
CA THR A 45 -5.13 -0.16 3.39
C THR A 45 -6.57 0.18 3.02
N GLY A 46 -6.79 0.79 1.86
CA GLY A 46 -8.09 1.10 1.30
C GLY A 46 -7.91 1.63 -0.11
N TRP A 47 -8.53 2.77 -0.42
CA TRP A 47 -8.35 3.45 -1.71
C TRP A 47 -8.52 4.96 -1.56
N PHE A 48 -8.03 5.73 -2.53
CA PHE A 48 -8.25 7.17 -2.53
C PHE A 48 -9.73 7.49 -2.80
N LEU A 49 -10.23 8.56 -2.19
CA LEU A 49 -11.57 9.06 -2.44
C LEU A 49 -11.58 9.92 -3.70
N SER A 50 -12.54 9.67 -4.60
CA SER A 50 -12.82 10.53 -5.75
C SER A 50 -14.01 11.44 -5.47
N PHE A 51 -14.01 12.68 -5.99
CA PHE A 51 -15.18 13.54 -5.95
C PHE A 51 -16.38 12.87 -6.65
N GLY A 52 -17.50 12.74 -5.94
CA GLY A 52 -18.70 12.04 -6.40
C GLY A 52 -18.66 10.52 -6.26
N GLY A 53 -17.56 9.95 -5.74
CA GLY A 53 -17.43 8.52 -5.42
C GLY A 53 -17.94 8.18 -4.02
N ALA A 54 -18.16 6.88 -3.77
CA ALA A 54 -18.40 6.37 -2.42
C ALA A 54 -17.09 6.32 -1.63
N VAL A 55 -17.18 6.45 -0.30
CA VAL A 55 -16.03 6.31 0.60
C VAL A 55 -15.52 4.86 0.55
N PRO A 56 -14.27 4.62 0.11
CA PRO A 56 -13.69 3.29 0.10
C PRO A 56 -13.48 2.77 1.53
N TYR A 57 -13.64 1.46 1.72
CA TYR A 57 -13.43 0.79 3.00
C TYR A 57 -12.80 -0.58 2.76
N ARG A 58 -11.85 -0.97 3.60
CA ARG A 58 -11.24 -2.30 3.62
C ARG A 58 -11.27 -2.85 5.05
N PRO A 59 -11.86 -4.03 5.28
CA PRO A 59 -11.91 -4.63 6.61
C PRO A 59 -10.51 -4.87 7.20
N VAL A 60 -10.34 -4.53 8.48
CA VAL A 60 -9.08 -4.74 9.22
C VAL A 60 -8.68 -6.22 9.28
N GLU A 61 -9.66 -7.12 9.31
CA GLU A 61 -9.44 -8.56 9.31
C GLU A 61 -8.84 -9.06 7.99
N ASP A 62 -9.24 -8.46 6.86
CA ASP A 62 -8.66 -8.77 5.54
C ASP A 62 -7.20 -8.30 5.46
N ILE A 63 -6.90 -7.13 6.03
CA ILE A 63 -5.54 -6.57 6.15
C ILE A 63 -4.67 -7.35 7.16
N ALA A 64 -5.25 -8.00 8.16
CA ALA A 64 -4.49 -8.88 9.05
C ALA A 64 -4.18 -10.21 8.34
N PHE A 65 -5.15 -10.72 7.57
CA PHE A 65 -5.08 -12.00 6.88
C PHE A 65 -4.07 -12.01 5.73
N ASP A 66 -4.09 -11.00 4.85
CA ASP A 66 -3.15 -10.88 3.72
C ASP A 66 -1.68 -10.74 4.19
N VAL A 67 -1.46 -10.01 5.28
CA VAL A 67 -0.16 -9.79 5.92
C VAL A 67 0.36 -11.09 6.51
N ALA A 68 -0.49 -11.80 7.27
CA ALA A 68 -0.14 -13.10 7.81
C ALA A 68 0.25 -14.08 6.69
N GLN A 69 -0.54 -14.14 5.62
CA GLN A 69 -0.22 -14.98 4.45
C GLN A 69 1.07 -14.57 3.75
N PHE A 70 1.33 -13.28 3.60
CA PHE A 70 2.56 -12.78 2.97
C PHE A 70 3.80 -13.22 3.74
N PHE A 71 3.82 -13.03 5.06
CA PHE A 71 4.95 -13.43 5.90
C PHE A 71 5.08 -14.95 6.02
N GLN A 72 3.97 -15.69 6.09
CA GLN A 72 3.98 -17.16 6.09
C GLN A 72 4.67 -17.73 4.84
N ARG A 73 4.62 -17.00 3.72
CA ARG A 73 5.19 -17.40 2.42
C ARG A 73 6.51 -16.69 2.10
N GLY A 74 7.30 -16.42 3.13
CA GLY A 74 8.67 -15.91 2.99
C GLY A 74 8.76 -14.41 2.67
N GLY A 75 7.68 -13.65 2.87
CA GLY A 75 7.73 -12.20 2.87
C GLY A 75 8.69 -11.68 3.95
N THR A 76 9.43 -10.61 3.64
CA THR A 76 10.46 -10.06 4.56
C THR A 76 10.29 -8.58 4.87
N PHE A 77 9.56 -7.86 4.02
CA PHE A 77 9.27 -6.45 4.19
C PHE A 77 7.86 -6.16 3.70
N ARG A 78 7.12 -5.36 4.45
CA ARG A 78 5.78 -4.89 4.10
C ARG A 78 5.60 -3.45 4.55
N ASN A 79 5.17 -2.58 3.64
CA ASN A 79 4.76 -1.21 3.93
C ASN A 79 3.26 -0.98 3.70
N TYR A 80 2.57 -0.32 4.63
CA TYR A 80 1.16 0.08 4.50
C TYR A 80 1.07 1.35 3.64
N TYR A 81 0.30 1.28 2.57
CA TYR A 81 -0.06 2.43 1.75
C TYR A 81 -1.58 2.64 1.87
N MET A 82 -2.09 3.50 2.72
CA MET A 82 -1.40 4.45 3.60
C MET A 82 -1.48 4.02 5.06
N TYR A 83 -0.40 4.22 5.81
CA TYR A 83 -0.45 4.15 7.28
C TYR A 83 -1.12 5.40 7.89
N HIS A 84 -0.85 6.56 7.30
CA HIS A 84 -1.60 7.81 7.47
C HIS A 84 -1.72 8.45 6.09
N GLY A 85 -2.95 8.70 5.65
CA GLY A 85 -3.24 9.27 4.34
C GLY A 85 -3.21 10.80 4.33
N GLY A 86 -3.97 11.43 5.23
CA GLY A 86 -4.00 12.89 5.43
C GLY A 86 -4.86 13.64 4.41
N THR A 87 -4.43 14.83 4.03
CA THR A 87 -5.23 15.78 3.22
C THR A 87 -4.42 16.36 2.06
N ASN A 88 -5.01 16.40 0.87
CA ASN A 88 -4.52 17.12 -0.30
C ASN A 88 -4.79 18.63 -0.16
N PHE A 89 -3.95 19.34 0.60
CA PHE A 89 -4.11 20.78 0.83
C PHE A 89 -3.80 21.65 -0.40
N GLY A 90 -4.46 22.81 -0.49
CA GLY A 90 -4.22 23.78 -1.55
C GLY A 90 -4.76 23.30 -2.89
N ARG A 91 -4.02 23.53 -3.98
CA ARG A 91 -4.50 23.31 -5.36
C ARG A 91 -3.49 22.60 -6.28
N THR A 92 -2.43 22.03 -5.72
CA THR A 92 -1.33 21.38 -6.46
C THR A 92 -0.91 20.03 -5.88
N THR A 93 -1.66 19.49 -4.91
CA THR A 93 -1.32 18.25 -4.19
C THR A 93 -2.18 17.06 -4.63
N GLY A 94 -3.45 17.28 -4.98
CA GLY A 94 -4.36 16.24 -5.46
C GLY A 94 -4.19 15.89 -6.94
N GLY A 95 -4.65 14.70 -7.31
CA GLY A 95 -4.79 14.26 -8.71
C GLY A 95 -6.14 14.63 -9.32
N PRO A 96 -6.34 14.40 -10.63
CA PRO A 96 -7.61 14.65 -11.29
C PRO A 96 -8.77 13.94 -10.59
N PHE A 97 -9.77 14.71 -10.15
CA PHE A 97 -10.96 14.23 -9.43
C PHE A 97 -10.69 13.51 -8.10
N ILE A 98 -9.45 13.48 -7.59
CA ILE A 98 -9.17 13.00 -6.23
C ILE A 98 -9.68 14.05 -5.25
N ALA A 99 -10.42 13.60 -4.23
CA ALA A 99 -10.96 14.45 -3.20
C ALA A 99 -9.85 15.12 -2.38
N THR A 100 -10.22 16.19 -1.67
CA THR A 100 -9.32 16.85 -0.72
C THR A 100 -8.91 15.89 0.39
N SER A 101 -9.83 15.06 0.89
CA SER A 101 -9.50 13.99 1.82
C SER A 101 -8.68 12.91 1.13
N TYR A 102 -7.57 12.52 1.76
CA TYR A 102 -6.73 11.39 1.36
C TYR A 102 -6.68 10.33 2.46
N ASP A 103 -7.74 10.22 3.27
CA ASP A 103 -7.84 9.33 4.44
C ASP A 103 -7.41 7.88 4.16
N TYR A 104 -7.86 7.32 3.03
CA TYR A 104 -7.50 5.98 2.55
C TYR A 104 -7.99 4.81 3.41
N ASP A 105 -8.88 5.04 4.39
CA ASP A 105 -9.23 4.05 5.43
C ASP A 105 -7.98 3.58 6.20
N ALA A 106 -7.06 4.54 6.41
CA ALA A 106 -5.77 4.30 7.01
C ALA A 106 -5.89 4.03 8.53
N PRO A 107 -4.93 3.29 9.13
CA PRO A 107 -4.88 3.09 10.58
C PRO A 107 -4.87 4.38 11.40
N ILE A 108 -4.25 5.44 10.86
CA ILE A 108 -4.33 6.80 11.37
C ILE A 108 -5.13 7.62 10.37
N ASP A 109 -6.31 8.10 10.80
CA ASP A 109 -7.25 8.82 9.95
C ASP A 109 -6.68 10.15 9.43
N GLU A 110 -7.43 10.82 8.55
CA GLU A 110 -7.08 12.14 7.99
C GLU A 110 -6.66 13.17 9.06
N TYR A 111 -7.22 13.08 10.26
CA TYR A 111 -7.01 14.05 11.34
C TYR A 111 -5.94 13.63 12.34
N GLY A 112 -5.28 12.48 12.14
CA GLY A 112 -4.23 11.99 13.02
C GLY A 112 -4.74 11.15 14.21
N MET A 113 -6.01 10.74 14.19
CA MET A 113 -6.59 9.90 15.23
C MET A 113 -6.38 8.42 14.90
N ILE A 114 -6.14 7.61 15.93
CA ILE A 114 -6.08 6.16 15.77
C ILE A 114 -7.50 5.65 15.49
N PHE A 115 -7.65 4.97 14.36
CA PHE A 115 -8.93 4.39 13.99
C PHE A 115 -9.30 3.29 15.00
N SER A 116 -10.53 3.32 15.53
CA SER A 116 -10.94 2.54 16.72
C SER A 116 -10.78 1.02 16.60
N LEU A 117 -10.69 0.48 15.38
CA LEU A 117 -10.50 -0.95 15.10
C LEU A 117 -9.02 -1.40 15.15
N TYR A 118 -8.07 -0.48 15.33
CA TYR A 118 -6.64 -0.77 15.44
C TYR A 118 -6.10 -0.71 16.89
N GLN A 119 -6.99 -0.62 17.89
CA GLN A 119 -6.66 -0.76 19.31
C GLN A 119 -6.79 -2.21 19.76
#